data_AF-A0A959GZI5-F1
#
_entry.id   AF-A0A959GZI5-F1
#
_cell.length_a   1.000
_cell.length_b   1.000
_cell.length_c   1.000
_cell.angle_alpha   90.00
_cell.angle_beta   90.00
_cell.angle_gamma   90.00
#
_symmetry.space_group_name_H-M   'P 1'
#
loop_
_entity.id
_entity.type
_entity.pdbx_description
1 polymer ?
#
loop_
_entity_poly.entity_id
_entity_poly.type
_entity_poly.pdbx_seq_one_letter_code
_entity_poly.pdbx_strand_id
1 'polypeptide(L)'
;WMFFLKVATYSYLGAGTLERGAARWPLALFGFIMSVHCYPPMAWHTVDGVLCAAFGVWCLFRLNNGWAAPMAAIAVFAATLCKQSFYPLPFVLLTLLYFDSNRRKAVRFACYFLLAYALFFTFMYFRGALGDYFRLTVGATTGGQALQRGVLDYLRLHPLLLGLSLPVAILVIRFFYTSKGRQITFWAWVGWLLALAVSYGWAVWTHQVFTVPFTQMRLLAWAGAGAVLLVPLQNRSAFLALAAVSWCAAISWGYNLPVIFSLPWVYAVAVITVRLNPYGEQHPNALGYLRFATLLALLLLFRLAYEFVYRDGRREAMNCELGTVFPKLNGIRSDRATCDLYADLKKLADRYPGFTVLPVFPMANFLTDTPPPLPLDWVVNREMNGDRASV
;
A
#
# COMPACT_ATOMS: atom_id res chain seq x y z
N TRP A 1 -1.30 14.09 10.78
CA TRP A 1 -2.77 13.91 10.66
C TRP A 1 -3.25 13.65 9.23
N MET A 2 -2.83 14.43 8.23
CA MET A 2 -3.30 14.28 6.84
C MET A 2 -3.13 12.86 6.27
N PHE A 3 -1.98 12.20 6.54
CA PHE A 3 -1.76 10.80 6.16
C PHE A 3 -2.88 9.88 6.67
N PHE A 4 -3.13 9.87 7.98
CA PHE A 4 -4.16 9.03 8.61
C PHE A 4 -5.56 9.30 8.05
N LEU A 5 -5.90 10.56 7.80
CA LEU A 5 -7.19 10.94 7.22
C LEU A 5 -7.36 10.36 5.81
N LYS A 6 -6.33 10.45 4.96
CA LYS A 6 -6.34 9.86 3.61
C LYS A 6 -6.51 8.34 3.67
N VAL A 7 -5.78 7.69 4.59
CA VAL A 7 -5.83 6.23 4.81
C VAL A 7 -7.21 5.76 5.29
N ALA A 8 -7.81 6.48 6.23
CA ALA A 8 -9.17 6.21 6.69
C ALA A 8 -10.18 6.41 5.55
N THR A 9 -10.01 7.47 4.76
CA THR A 9 -10.93 7.83 3.67
C THR A 9 -10.92 6.78 2.57
N TYR A 10 -9.75 6.36 2.05
CA TYR A 10 -9.73 5.33 1.01
C TYR A 10 -10.21 3.97 1.53
N SER A 11 -9.99 3.67 2.82
CA SER A 11 -10.45 2.42 3.44
C SER A 11 -11.97 2.41 3.53
N TYR A 12 -12.57 3.54 3.93
CA TYR A 12 -14.01 3.73 3.93
C TYR A 12 -14.60 3.65 2.52
N LEU A 13 -14.00 4.32 1.52
CA LEU A 13 -14.49 4.30 0.13
C LEU A 13 -14.45 2.90 -0.46
N GLY A 14 -13.33 2.18 -0.30
CA GLY A 14 -13.23 0.81 -0.78
C GLY A 14 -14.18 -0.14 -0.06
N ALA A 15 -14.32 -0.03 1.28
CA ALA A 15 -15.26 -0.86 2.03
C ALA A 15 -16.70 -0.58 1.60
N GLY A 16 -17.00 0.72 1.43
CA GLY A 16 -18.26 1.20 0.91
C GLY A 16 -18.53 0.73 -0.50
N THR A 17 -17.52 0.40 -1.31
CA THR A 17 -17.66 -0.15 -2.67
C THR A 17 -18.02 -1.64 -2.66
N LEU A 18 -17.46 -2.42 -1.73
CA LEU A 18 -17.69 -3.86 -1.64
C LEU A 18 -18.93 -4.22 -0.81
N GLU A 19 -19.13 -3.54 0.30
CA GLU A 19 -20.15 -3.86 1.30
C GLU A 19 -21.14 -2.73 1.52
N ARG A 20 -22.36 -3.08 1.94
CA ARG A 20 -23.43 -2.13 2.30
C ARG A 20 -23.82 -2.29 3.77
N GLY A 21 -24.50 -1.28 4.32
CA GLY A 21 -24.99 -1.30 5.69
C GLY A 21 -23.87 -1.37 6.74
N ALA A 22 -24.12 -2.04 7.86
CA ALA A 22 -23.21 -2.07 9.01
C ALA A 22 -21.91 -2.86 8.75
N ALA A 23 -21.92 -3.82 7.82
CA ALA A 23 -20.75 -4.67 7.52
C ALA A 23 -19.56 -3.88 6.93
N ARG A 24 -19.81 -2.70 6.35
CA ARG A 24 -18.75 -1.83 5.80
C ARG A 24 -17.80 -1.28 6.87
N TRP A 25 -18.29 -1.06 8.09
CA TRP A 25 -17.51 -0.43 9.15
C TRP A 25 -16.37 -1.29 9.66
N PRO A 26 -16.58 -2.57 10.07
CA PRO A 26 -15.47 -3.43 10.45
C PRO A 26 -14.50 -3.64 9.28
N LEU A 27 -14.99 -3.76 8.05
CA LEU A 27 -14.13 -3.88 6.87
C LEU A 27 -13.23 -2.65 6.67
N ALA A 28 -13.79 -1.45 6.75
CA ALA A 28 -13.04 -0.20 6.66
C ALA A 28 -12.01 -0.08 7.80
N LEU A 29 -12.39 -0.47 9.02
CA LEU A 29 -11.50 -0.44 10.19
C LEU A 29 -10.31 -1.39 10.02
N PHE A 30 -10.55 -2.63 9.58
CA PHE A 30 -9.48 -3.59 9.33
C PHE A 30 -8.56 -3.15 8.19
N GLY A 31 -9.12 -2.64 7.08
CA GLY A 31 -8.34 -2.06 5.98
C GLY A 31 -7.49 -0.88 6.44
N PHE A 32 -8.05 0.00 7.28
CA PHE A 32 -7.32 1.12 7.86
C PHE A 32 -6.16 0.66 8.74
N ILE A 33 -6.40 -0.25 9.69
CA ILE A 33 -5.39 -0.75 10.63
C ILE A 33 -4.25 -1.45 9.89
N MET A 34 -4.58 -2.32 8.92
CA MET A 34 -3.56 -3.03 8.15
C MET A 34 -2.75 -2.08 7.26
N SER A 35 -3.39 -1.09 6.64
CA SER A 35 -2.67 -0.12 5.79
C SER A 35 -1.78 0.83 6.59
N VAL A 36 -2.23 1.31 7.75
CA VAL A 36 -1.54 2.36 8.50
C VAL A 36 -0.34 1.84 9.29
N HIS A 37 -0.39 0.62 9.81
CA HIS A 37 0.68 0.10 10.66
C HIS A 37 1.82 -0.59 9.89
N CYS A 38 1.68 -0.77 8.58
CA CYS A 38 2.73 -1.30 7.73
C CYS A 38 3.60 -0.22 7.06
N TYR A 39 3.28 1.06 7.27
CA TYR A 39 4.02 2.20 6.73
C TYR A 39 4.20 3.32 7.75
N PRO A 40 5.37 3.97 7.80
CA PRO A 40 5.53 5.17 8.61
C PRO A 40 4.68 6.33 8.04
N PRO A 41 4.05 7.14 8.90
CA PRO A 41 3.27 8.29 8.46
C PRO A 41 4.21 9.39 7.92
N MET A 42 4.27 9.55 6.61
CA MET A 42 4.99 10.64 5.93
C MET A 42 4.20 11.12 4.71
N ALA A 43 4.68 12.15 4.02
CA ALA A 43 4.06 12.66 2.80
C ALA A 43 4.32 11.72 1.61
N TRP A 44 3.56 10.62 1.52
CA TRP A 44 3.63 9.70 0.38
C TRP A 44 2.68 10.15 -0.72
N HIS A 45 3.21 10.54 -1.89
CA HIS A 45 2.39 10.73 -3.10
C HIS A 45 1.62 9.46 -3.50
N THR A 46 2.08 8.28 -3.09
CA THR A 46 1.34 7.02 -3.27
C THR A 46 -0.02 7.04 -2.57
N VAL A 47 -0.09 7.60 -1.37
CA VAL A 47 -1.36 7.66 -0.60
C VAL A 47 -2.37 8.54 -1.31
N ASP A 48 -1.90 9.60 -1.97
CA ASP A 48 -2.74 10.46 -2.82
C ASP A 48 -3.28 9.69 -4.02
N GLY A 49 -2.41 8.95 -4.70
CA GLY A 49 -2.81 8.10 -5.82
C GLY A 49 -3.82 7.02 -5.42
N VAL A 50 -3.62 6.36 -4.28
CA VAL A 50 -4.58 5.37 -3.73
C VAL A 50 -5.91 6.03 -3.41
N LEU A 51 -5.90 7.21 -2.79
CA LEU A 51 -7.13 7.93 -2.45
C LEU A 51 -7.92 8.30 -3.71
N CYS A 52 -7.27 8.91 -4.69
CA CYS A 52 -7.86 9.27 -5.98
C CYS A 52 -8.39 8.03 -6.73
N ALA A 53 -7.61 6.95 -6.76
CA ALA A 53 -7.99 5.70 -7.40
C ALA A 53 -9.18 5.02 -6.69
N ALA A 54 -9.16 4.91 -5.36
CA ALA A 54 -10.24 4.32 -4.58
C ALA A 54 -11.53 5.15 -4.71
N PHE A 55 -11.42 6.49 -4.75
CA PHE A 55 -12.56 7.37 -5.03
C PHE A 55 -13.12 7.16 -6.43
N GLY A 56 -12.26 7.03 -7.44
CA GLY A 56 -12.70 6.75 -8.82
C GLY A 56 -13.40 5.39 -8.94
N VAL A 57 -12.87 4.35 -8.30
CA VAL A 57 -13.52 3.04 -8.22
C VAL A 57 -14.87 3.13 -7.51
N TRP A 58 -14.94 3.81 -6.36
CA TRP A 58 -16.19 4.03 -5.66
C TRP A 58 -17.22 4.77 -6.53
N CYS A 59 -16.82 5.81 -7.25
CA CYS A 59 -17.70 6.52 -8.19
C CYS A 59 -18.26 5.57 -9.26
N LEU A 60 -17.42 4.75 -9.90
CA LEU A 60 -17.88 3.85 -10.96
C LEU A 60 -18.86 2.78 -10.49
N PHE A 61 -18.60 2.18 -9.32
CA PHE A 61 -19.34 1.01 -8.85
C PHE A 61 -20.46 1.33 -7.85
N ARG A 62 -20.49 2.54 -7.26
CA ARG A 62 -21.54 2.94 -6.32
C ARG A 62 -22.44 4.06 -6.79
N LEU A 63 -21.95 4.98 -7.63
CA LEU A 63 -22.82 6.03 -8.17
C LEU A 63 -23.55 5.52 -9.41
N ASN A 64 -24.87 5.74 -9.42
CA ASN A 64 -25.76 5.37 -10.52
C ASN A 64 -26.24 6.60 -11.33
N ASN A 65 -25.55 7.74 -11.19
CA ASN A 65 -25.89 8.98 -11.88
C ASN A 65 -24.95 9.25 -13.07
N GLY A 66 -25.28 10.25 -13.89
CA GLY A 66 -24.48 10.65 -15.04
C GLY A 66 -23.05 11.14 -14.70
N TRP A 67 -22.82 11.56 -13.46
CA TRP A 67 -21.55 12.09 -12.97
C TRP A 67 -20.54 11.01 -12.54
N ALA A 68 -20.99 9.77 -12.35
CA ALA A 68 -20.15 8.65 -11.93
C ALA A 68 -18.90 8.47 -12.80
N ALA A 69 -19.06 8.43 -14.14
CA ALA A 69 -17.97 8.23 -15.07
C ALA A 69 -17.04 9.46 -15.20
N PRO A 70 -17.53 10.71 -15.36
CA PRO A 70 -16.67 11.89 -15.35
C PRO A 70 -15.83 12.03 -14.08
N MET A 71 -16.45 11.89 -12.90
CA MET A 71 -15.74 12.01 -11.62
C MET A 71 -14.67 10.93 -11.46
N ALA A 72 -15.00 9.69 -11.85
CA ALA A 72 -14.05 8.60 -11.83
C ALA A 72 -12.89 8.82 -12.81
N ALA A 73 -13.16 9.31 -14.01
CA ALA A 73 -12.13 9.58 -15.01
C ALA A 73 -11.13 10.63 -14.52
N ILE A 74 -11.62 11.74 -13.96
CA ILE A 74 -10.76 12.80 -13.40
C ILE A 74 -9.95 12.27 -12.20
N ALA A 75 -10.59 11.50 -11.31
CA ALA A 75 -9.92 10.95 -10.14
C ALA A 75 -8.85 9.91 -10.52
N VAL A 76 -9.14 9.00 -11.44
CA VAL A 76 -8.17 8.01 -11.92
C VAL A 76 -7.04 8.70 -12.70
N PHE A 77 -7.34 9.73 -13.49
CA PHE A 77 -6.33 10.57 -14.12
C PHE A 77 -5.40 11.22 -13.09
N ALA A 78 -5.95 11.85 -12.04
CA ALA A 78 -5.14 12.39 -10.95
C ALA A 78 -4.27 11.32 -10.26
N ALA A 79 -4.77 10.09 -10.13
CA ALA A 79 -3.96 8.97 -9.63
C ALA A 79 -2.77 8.64 -10.56
N THR A 80 -2.93 8.72 -11.88
CA THR A 80 -1.82 8.50 -12.84
C THR A 80 -0.73 9.57 -12.78
N LEU A 81 -1.04 10.77 -12.28
CA LEU A 81 -0.07 11.83 -12.05
C LEU A 81 0.69 11.68 -10.73
N CYS A 82 0.26 10.76 -9.86
CA CYS A 82 0.97 10.45 -8.63
C CYS A 82 2.18 9.56 -8.93
N LYS A 83 3.21 9.64 -8.09
CA LYS A 83 4.52 8.99 -8.29
C LYS A 83 4.50 7.46 -8.55
N GLN A 84 3.48 6.73 -8.11
CA GLN A 84 3.40 5.29 -8.40
C GLN A 84 2.65 5.01 -9.69
N SER A 85 2.99 3.89 -10.34
CA SER A 85 2.43 3.50 -11.63
C SER A 85 0.96 3.08 -11.56
N PHE A 86 0.05 4.05 -11.46
CA PHE A 86 -1.39 3.84 -11.64
C PHE A 86 -1.82 3.79 -13.11
N TYR A 87 -0.89 3.93 -14.06
CA TYR A 87 -1.15 3.82 -15.50
C TYR A 87 -1.90 2.56 -15.97
N PRO A 88 -1.74 1.37 -15.33
CA PRO A 88 -2.53 0.19 -15.69
C PRO A 88 -4.01 0.27 -15.28
N LEU A 89 -4.34 1.06 -14.25
CA LEU A 89 -5.67 1.08 -13.64
C LEU A 89 -6.80 1.48 -14.63
N PRO A 90 -6.69 2.52 -15.47
CA PRO A 90 -7.70 2.87 -16.47
C PRO A 90 -8.05 1.69 -17.40
N PHE A 91 -7.04 0.95 -17.85
CA PHE A 91 -7.24 -0.21 -18.71
C PHE A 91 -8.00 -1.32 -17.97
N VAL A 92 -7.60 -1.62 -16.74
CA VAL A 92 -8.31 -2.60 -15.90
C VAL A 92 -9.77 -2.19 -15.70
N LEU A 93 -10.04 -0.91 -15.40
CA LEU A 93 -11.41 -0.43 -15.21
C LEU A 93 -12.24 -0.51 -16.48
N LEU A 94 -11.68 -0.16 -17.64
CA LEU A 94 -12.36 -0.31 -18.93
C LEU A 94 -12.69 -1.76 -19.24
N THR A 95 -11.74 -2.67 -19.03
CA THR A 95 -11.94 -4.12 -19.19
C THR A 95 -13.06 -4.63 -18.29
N LEU A 96 -13.04 -4.26 -17.00
CA LEU A 96 -14.07 -4.68 -16.03
C LEU A 96 -15.46 -4.11 -16.40
N LEU A 97 -15.56 -2.83 -16.75
CA LEU A 97 -16.83 -2.23 -17.17
C LEU A 97 -17.37 -2.85 -18.47
N TYR A 98 -16.49 -3.26 -19.37
CA TYR A 98 -16.86 -3.97 -20.60
C TYR A 98 -17.46 -5.35 -20.28
N PHE A 99 -16.82 -6.12 -19.40
CA PHE A 99 -17.31 -7.44 -18.97
C PHE A 99 -18.58 -7.37 -18.12
N ASP A 100 -18.78 -6.30 -17.34
CA ASP A 100 -20.03 -6.02 -16.62
C ASP A 100 -21.17 -5.55 -17.55
N SER A 101 -20.98 -5.60 -18.88
CA SER A 101 -21.93 -5.11 -19.89
C SER A 101 -22.31 -3.63 -19.75
N ASN A 102 -21.53 -2.84 -19.02
CA ASN A 102 -21.78 -1.42 -18.79
C ASN A 102 -21.08 -0.53 -19.82
N ARG A 103 -21.26 -0.87 -21.11
CA ARG A 103 -20.53 -0.27 -22.23
C ARG A 103 -20.68 1.26 -22.31
N ARG A 104 -21.87 1.79 -22.02
CA ARG A 104 -22.11 3.24 -21.99
C ARG A 104 -21.26 3.94 -20.93
N LYS A 105 -21.18 3.36 -19.72
CA LYS A 105 -20.33 3.89 -18.64
C LYS A 105 -18.84 3.76 -18.99
N ALA A 106 -18.44 2.66 -19.63
CA ALA A 106 -17.07 2.47 -20.12
C ALA A 106 -16.67 3.52 -21.16
N VAL A 107 -17.50 3.75 -22.19
CA VAL A 107 -17.25 4.77 -23.22
C VAL A 107 -17.18 6.16 -22.60
N ARG A 108 -18.12 6.52 -21.71
CA ARG A 108 -18.08 7.80 -21.01
C ARG A 108 -16.80 7.96 -20.20
N PHE A 109 -16.43 6.95 -19.40
CA PHE A 109 -15.19 6.97 -18.63
C PHE A 109 -13.97 7.17 -19.55
N ALA A 110 -13.88 6.41 -20.65
CA ALA A 110 -12.80 6.56 -21.63
C ALA A 110 -12.74 7.99 -22.21
N CYS A 111 -13.88 8.55 -22.65
CA CYS A 111 -13.92 9.89 -23.23
C CYS A 111 -13.45 10.97 -22.25
N TYR A 112 -13.95 10.96 -21.01
CA TYR A 112 -13.53 11.95 -20.01
C TYR A 112 -12.09 11.76 -19.56
N PHE A 113 -11.61 10.52 -19.52
CA PHE A 113 -10.23 10.20 -19.17
C PHE A 113 -9.26 10.70 -20.25
N LEU A 114 -9.57 10.43 -21.53
CA LEU A 114 -8.81 10.94 -22.68
C LEU A 114 -8.87 12.47 -22.76
N LEU A 115 -10.01 13.08 -22.45
CA LEU A 115 -10.12 14.54 -22.37
C LEU A 115 -9.20 15.12 -21.29
N ALA A 116 -9.19 14.55 -20.09
CA ALA A 116 -8.29 14.99 -19.02
C ALA A 116 -6.81 14.86 -19.43
N TYR A 117 -6.45 13.74 -20.05
CA TYR A 117 -5.11 13.51 -20.62
C TYR A 117 -4.74 14.53 -21.70
N ALA A 118 -5.65 14.79 -22.63
CA ALA A 118 -5.44 15.76 -23.70
C ALA A 118 -5.22 17.16 -23.13
N LEU A 119 -6.08 17.61 -22.21
CA LEU A 119 -5.96 18.91 -21.55
C LEU A 119 -4.63 19.06 -20.82
N PHE A 120 -4.21 18.02 -20.09
CA PHE A 120 -2.94 18.03 -19.37
C PHE A 120 -1.74 18.12 -20.33
N PHE A 121 -1.70 17.28 -21.37
CA PHE A 121 -0.57 17.30 -22.30
C PHE A 121 -0.55 18.55 -23.17
N THR A 122 -1.71 19.10 -23.54
CA THR A 122 -1.82 20.41 -24.18
C THR A 122 -1.26 21.50 -23.27
N PHE A 123 -1.62 21.49 -21.97
CA PHE A 123 -1.06 22.42 -21.00
C PHE A 123 0.47 22.29 -20.89
N MET A 124 0.99 21.07 -20.76
CA MET A 124 2.44 20.82 -20.66
C MET A 124 3.20 21.24 -21.91
N TYR A 125 2.60 21.02 -23.09
CA TYR A 125 3.14 21.46 -24.37
C TYR A 125 3.26 22.99 -24.44
N PHE A 126 2.18 23.71 -24.11
CA PHE A 126 2.20 25.18 -24.10
C PHE A 126 3.14 25.78 -23.04
N ARG A 127 3.50 25.01 -22.01
CA ARG A 127 4.50 25.39 -21.00
C ARG A 127 5.92 25.00 -21.37
N GLY A 128 6.14 24.31 -22.49
CA GLY A 128 7.45 23.79 -22.87
C GLY A 128 7.98 22.70 -21.93
N ALA A 129 7.16 22.19 -21.02
CA ALA A 129 7.55 21.26 -19.95
C ALA A 129 7.40 19.78 -20.33
N LEU A 130 6.97 19.50 -21.56
CA LEU A 130 6.67 18.13 -22.02
C LEU A 130 7.91 17.22 -22.01
N GLY A 131 9.06 17.76 -22.44
CA GLY A 131 10.33 17.02 -22.43
C GLY A 131 10.77 16.64 -21.02
N ASP A 132 10.70 17.60 -20.09
CA ASP A 132 11.04 17.39 -18.67
C ASP A 132 10.12 16.36 -18.03
N TYR A 133 8.83 16.45 -18.30
CA TYR A 133 7.85 15.47 -17.82
C TYR A 133 8.23 14.05 -18.24
N PHE A 134 8.47 13.81 -19.53
CA PHE A 134 8.82 12.46 -20.01
C PHE A 134 10.15 11.98 -19.44
N ARG A 135 11.15 12.88 -19.31
CA ARG A 135 12.43 12.54 -18.66
C ARG A 135 12.22 12.08 -17.22
N LEU A 136 11.37 12.75 -16.46
CA LEU A 136 11.07 12.42 -15.06
C LEU A 136 10.19 11.17 -14.91
N THR A 137 9.21 10.95 -15.79
CA THR A 137 8.22 9.87 -15.61
C THR A 137 8.61 8.55 -16.28
N VAL A 138 9.45 8.57 -17.31
CA VAL A 138 9.80 7.36 -18.10
C VAL A 138 11.27 6.96 -17.92
N GLY A 139 12.16 7.89 -17.58
CA GLY A 139 13.61 7.67 -17.62
C GLY A 139 14.16 6.64 -16.62
N ALA A 140 13.46 6.37 -15.52
CA ALA A 140 14.03 5.65 -14.38
C ALA A 140 13.81 4.13 -14.42
N THR A 141 12.66 3.63 -14.91
CA THR A 141 12.27 2.21 -14.78
C THR A 141 12.27 1.48 -16.12
N THR A 142 13.03 0.38 -16.20
CA THR A 142 13.02 -0.48 -17.39
C THR A 142 11.81 -1.44 -17.39
N GLY A 143 11.41 -1.94 -18.57
CA GLY A 143 10.33 -2.93 -18.67
C GLY A 143 10.60 -4.21 -17.85
N GLY A 144 11.86 -4.65 -17.78
CA GLY A 144 12.27 -5.79 -16.95
C GLY A 144 12.08 -5.53 -15.46
N GLN A 145 12.37 -4.32 -14.98
CA GLN A 145 12.09 -3.93 -13.60
C GLN A 145 10.59 -3.85 -13.32
N ALA A 146 9.79 -3.36 -14.27
CA ALA A 146 8.33 -3.34 -14.14
C ALA A 146 7.76 -4.76 -13.98
N LEU A 147 8.22 -5.73 -14.78
CA LEU A 147 7.84 -7.14 -14.64
C LEU A 147 8.30 -7.73 -13.29
N GLN A 148 9.54 -7.45 -12.89
CA GLN A 148 10.09 -7.93 -11.63
C GLN A 148 9.26 -7.43 -10.44
N ARG A 149 9.00 -6.11 -10.38
CA ARG A 149 8.30 -5.48 -9.26
C ARG A 149 6.80 -5.72 -9.28
N GLY A 150 6.20 -5.74 -10.47
CA GLY A 150 4.77 -5.93 -10.65
C GLY A 150 4.32 -7.39 -10.53
N VAL A 151 5.18 -8.35 -10.86
CA VAL A 151 4.77 -9.77 -10.95
C VAL A 151 5.73 -10.69 -10.19
N LEU A 152 7.00 -10.76 -10.60
CA LEU A 152 7.90 -11.83 -10.12
C LEU A 152 8.21 -11.74 -8.63
N ASP A 153 8.25 -10.54 -8.06
CA ASP A 153 8.48 -10.35 -6.64
C ASP A 153 7.37 -10.95 -5.77
N TYR A 154 6.15 -11.11 -6.27
CA TYR A 154 5.06 -11.80 -5.55
C TYR A 154 5.33 -13.30 -5.35
N LEU A 155 6.25 -13.88 -6.12
CA LEU A 155 6.67 -15.27 -6.02
C LEU A 155 7.84 -15.46 -5.03
N ARG A 156 8.47 -14.37 -4.58
CA ARG A 156 9.55 -14.42 -3.58
C ARG A 156 8.94 -14.61 -2.19
N LEU A 157 8.72 -15.86 -1.82
CA LEU A 157 8.11 -16.27 -0.55
C LEU A 157 9.11 -17.02 0.32
N HIS A 158 9.04 -16.84 1.63
CA HIS A 158 9.82 -17.63 2.57
C HIS A 158 9.42 -19.12 2.49
N PRO A 159 10.34 -20.08 2.27
CA PRO A 159 10.01 -21.49 2.02
C PRO A 159 9.15 -22.13 3.12
N LEU A 160 9.42 -21.85 4.39
CA LEU A 160 8.65 -22.38 5.51
C LEU A 160 7.18 -21.92 5.46
N LEU A 161 6.94 -20.63 5.20
CA LEU A 161 5.58 -20.09 5.15
C LEU A 161 4.84 -20.59 3.90
N LEU A 162 5.56 -20.77 2.78
CA LEU A 162 4.99 -21.39 1.59
C LEU A 162 4.58 -22.85 1.87
N GLY A 163 5.46 -23.64 2.51
CA GLY A 163 5.18 -25.01 2.90
C GLY A 163 3.98 -25.16 3.83
N LEU A 164 3.77 -24.20 4.74
CA LEU A 164 2.56 -24.13 5.58
C LEU A 164 1.32 -23.69 4.81
N SER A 165 1.47 -22.84 3.80
CA SER A 165 0.36 -22.27 3.04
C SER A 165 -0.25 -23.25 2.03
N LEU A 166 0.58 -24.11 1.43
CA LEU A 166 0.12 -25.05 0.40
C LEU A 166 -0.94 -26.06 0.90
N PRO A 167 -0.75 -26.77 2.04
CA PRO A 167 -1.77 -27.66 2.57
C PRO A 167 -3.09 -26.94 2.88
N VAL A 168 -3.02 -25.73 3.43
CA VAL A 168 -4.20 -24.92 3.75
C VAL A 168 -4.92 -24.52 2.47
N ALA A 169 -4.19 -24.06 1.44
CA ALA A 169 -4.76 -23.74 0.14
C ALA A 169 -5.46 -24.97 -0.48
N ILE A 170 -4.83 -26.15 -0.42
CA ILE A 170 -5.42 -27.41 -0.91
C ILE A 170 -6.71 -27.75 -0.15
N LEU A 171 -6.73 -27.62 1.18
CA LEU A 171 -7.93 -27.86 2.00
C LEU A 171 -9.05 -26.88 1.67
N VAL A 172 -8.73 -25.61 1.45
CA VAL A 172 -9.68 -24.57 1.07
C VAL A 172 -10.26 -24.87 -0.31
N ILE A 173 -9.42 -25.16 -1.31
CA ILE A 173 -9.86 -25.53 -2.67
C ILE A 173 -10.72 -26.79 -2.63
N ARG A 174 -10.29 -27.84 -1.93
CA ARG A 174 -11.04 -29.09 -1.78
C ARG A 174 -12.39 -28.87 -1.11
N PHE A 175 -12.46 -28.02 -0.09
CA PHE A 175 -13.73 -27.68 0.55
C PHE A 175 -14.67 -27.02 -0.45
N PHE A 176 -14.21 -26.05 -1.24
CA PHE A 176 -15.08 -25.40 -2.22
C PHE A 176 -15.49 -26.31 -3.38
N TYR A 177 -14.72 -27.37 -3.67
CA TYR A 177 -15.08 -28.38 -4.66
C TYR A 177 -16.04 -29.45 -4.12
N THR A 178 -15.85 -29.91 -2.89
CA THR A 178 -16.56 -31.09 -2.34
C THR A 178 -17.59 -30.76 -1.26
N SER A 179 -17.54 -29.57 -0.67
CA SER A 179 -18.27 -29.15 0.53
C SER A 179 -18.03 -30.03 1.78
N LYS A 180 -17.04 -30.94 1.74
CA LYS A 180 -16.69 -31.83 2.86
C LYS A 180 -15.58 -31.22 3.71
N GLY A 181 -15.57 -31.57 5.00
CA GLY A 181 -14.48 -31.18 5.92
C GLY A 181 -14.49 -29.72 6.36
N ARG A 182 -15.63 -29.03 6.29
CA ARG A 182 -15.78 -27.58 6.62
C ARG A 182 -15.07 -27.18 7.90
N GLN A 183 -15.26 -27.92 8.99
CA GLN A 183 -14.68 -27.62 10.30
C GLN A 183 -13.14 -27.72 10.30
N ILE A 184 -12.58 -28.78 9.70
CA ILE A 184 -11.13 -28.96 9.58
C ILE A 184 -10.53 -27.83 8.73
N THR A 185 -11.15 -27.53 7.58
CA THR A 185 -10.69 -26.45 6.71
C THR A 185 -10.78 -25.08 7.38
N PHE A 186 -11.84 -24.81 8.15
CA PHE A 186 -11.99 -23.58 8.92
C PHE A 186 -10.88 -23.40 9.94
N TRP A 187 -10.60 -24.42 10.76
CA TRP A 187 -9.54 -24.33 11.77
C TRP A 187 -8.15 -24.29 11.15
N ALA A 188 -7.91 -25.00 10.04
CA ALA A 188 -6.66 -24.88 9.27
C ALA A 188 -6.47 -23.45 8.74
N TRP A 189 -7.54 -22.82 8.24
CA TRP A 189 -7.52 -21.43 7.77
C TRP A 189 -7.24 -20.44 8.91
N VAL A 190 -7.92 -20.57 10.04
CA VAL A 190 -7.68 -19.71 11.22
C VAL A 190 -6.26 -19.91 11.75
N GLY A 191 -5.81 -21.17 11.87
CA GLY A 191 -4.45 -21.51 12.29
C GLY A 191 -3.39 -20.93 11.34
N TRP A 192 -3.65 -20.91 10.04
CA TRP A 192 -2.77 -20.29 9.06
C TRP A 192 -2.67 -18.76 9.24
N LEU A 193 -3.80 -18.07 9.44
CA LEU A 193 -3.80 -16.62 9.72
C LEU A 193 -3.02 -16.30 11.01
N LEU A 194 -3.20 -17.11 12.05
CA LEU A 194 -2.44 -16.99 13.30
C LEU A 194 -0.94 -17.24 13.06
N ALA A 195 -0.58 -18.26 12.27
CA ALA A 195 0.82 -18.53 11.93
C ALA A 195 1.46 -17.36 11.16
N LEU A 196 0.73 -16.71 10.25
CA LEU A 196 1.21 -15.49 9.58
C LEU A 196 1.45 -14.37 10.59
N ALA A 197 0.49 -14.10 11.48
CA ALA A 197 0.61 -13.06 12.50
C ALA A 197 1.77 -13.33 13.48
N VAL A 198 1.89 -14.56 13.98
CA VAL A 198 2.97 -14.98 14.88
C VAL A 198 4.32 -14.91 14.17
N SER A 199 4.42 -15.36 12.92
CA SER A 199 5.68 -15.27 12.16
C SER A 199 6.13 -13.83 11.95
N TYR A 200 5.19 -12.89 11.78
CA TYR A 200 5.49 -11.47 11.70
C TYR A 200 5.99 -10.92 13.04
N GLY A 201 5.25 -11.17 14.12
CA GLY A 201 5.65 -10.75 15.46
C GLY A 201 7.01 -11.32 15.87
N TRP A 202 7.26 -12.58 15.52
CA TRP A 202 8.55 -13.24 15.71
C TRP A 202 9.68 -12.58 14.91
N ALA A 203 9.45 -12.22 13.64
CA ALA A 203 10.45 -11.54 12.83
C ALA A 203 10.79 -10.16 13.40
N VAL A 204 9.77 -9.37 13.77
CA VAL A 204 9.95 -8.07 14.43
C VAL A 204 10.75 -8.23 15.72
N TRP A 205 10.37 -9.18 16.57
CA TRP A 205 11.08 -9.46 17.81
C TRP A 205 12.52 -9.90 17.58
N THR A 206 12.77 -10.81 16.64
CA THR A 206 14.12 -11.34 16.40
C THR A 206 15.06 -10.30 15.82
N HIS A 207 14.56 -9.48 14.88
CA HIS A 207 15.37 -8.45 14.23
C HIS A 207 15.55 -7.19 15.08
N GLN A 208 14.76 -7.02 16.15
CA GLN A 208 14.80 -5.85 17.05
C GLN A 208 14.65 -4.51 16.30
N VAL A 209 14.03 -4.54 15.12
CA VAL A 209 13.71 -3.38 14.28
C VAL A 209 12.35 -3.60 13.66
N PHE A 210 11.65 -2.51 13.33
CA PHE A 210 10.43 -2.62 12.55
C PHE A 210 10.75 -3.27 11.20
N THR A 211 10.20 -4.46 11.00
CA THR A 211 10.25 -5.16 9.72
C THR A 211 8.88 -5.13 9.07
N VAL A 212 8.88 -5.21 7.76
CA VAL A 212 7.66 -5.17 6.95
C VAL A 212 7.26 -6.61 6.64
N PRO A 213 5.97 -6.97 6.74
CA PRO A 213 5.52 -8.34 6.54
C PRO A 213 5.50 -8.78 5.06
N PHE A 214 6.66 -8.81 4.39
CA PHE A 214 6.75 -9.06 2.94
C PHE A 214 6.11 -10.40 2.53
N THR A 215 6.52 -11.50 3.15
CA THR A 215 6.02 -12.83 2.79
C THR A 215 4.55 -12.97 3.15
N GLN A 216 4.15 -12.49 4.34
CA GLN A 216 2.79 -12.60 4.84
C GLN A 216 1.81 -11.84 3.94
N MET A 217 2.14 -10.60 3.55
CA MET A 217 1.29 -9.80 2.66
C MET A 217 1.19 -10.37 1.24
N ARG A 218 2.28 -10.95 0.71
CA ARG A 218 2.24 -11.65 -0.60
C ARG A 218 1.37 -12.90 -0.53
N LEU A 219 1.44 -13.67 0.55
CA LEU A 219 0.58 -14.83 0.77
C LEU A 219 -0.90 -14.43 0.90
N LEU A 220 -1.21 -13.34 1.61
CA LEU A 220 -2.56 -12.79 1.66
C LEU A 220 -3.05 -12.32 0.29
N ALA A 221 -2.18 -11.73 -0.54
CA ALA A 221 -2.52 -11.35 -1.91
C ALA A 221 -2.84 -12.58 -2.78
N TRP A 222 -2.06 -13.67 -2.67
CA TRP A 222 -2.34 -14.92 -3.37
C TRP A 222 -3.65 -15.59 -2.91
N ALA A 223 -3.90 -15.62 -1.59
CA ALA A 223 -5.18 -16.07 -1.05
C ALA A 223 -6.34 -15.21 -1.59
N GLY A 224 -6.13 -13.89 -1.69
CA GLY A 224 -7.08 -12.95 -2.27
C GLY A 224 -7.35 -13.17 -3.76
N ALA A 225 -6.32 -13.46 -4.55
CA ALA A 225 -6.45 -13.81 -5.95
C ALA A 225 -7.30 -15.10 -6.12
N GLY A 226 -7.06 -16.12 -5.29
CA GLY A 226 -7.89 -17.33 -5.26
C GLY A 226 -9.33 -17.05 -4.80
N ALA A 227 -9.53 -16.10 -3.89
CA ALA A 227 -10.84 -15.73 -3.35
C ALA A 227 -11.78 -15.08 -4.38
N VAL A 228 -11.27 -14.59 -5.52
CA VAL A 228 -12.09 -13.98 -6.59
C VAL A 228 -13.29 -14.87 -6.96
N LEU A 229 -13.09 -16.19 -7.00
CA LEU A 229 -14.13 -17.15 -7.33
C LEU A 229 -15.25 -17.21 -6.27
N LEU A 230 -14.91 -16.88 -5.02
CA LEU A 230 -15.79 -16.90 -3.85
C LEU A 230 -16.54 -15.59 -3.64
N VAL A 231 -15.99 -14.49 -4.17
CA VAL A 231 -16.63 -13.17 -4.15
C VAL A 231 -17.94 -13.24 -4.95
N PRO A 232 -19.06 -12.71 -4.41
CA PRO A 232 -20.33 -12.66 -5.13
C PRO A 232 -20.17 -11.98 -6.49
N LEU A 233 -20.79 -12.54 -7.56
CA LEU A 233 -20.69 -12.04 -8.94
C LEU A 233 -20.88 -10.51 -9.03
N GLN A 234 -21.89 -9.98 -8.36
CA GLN A 234 -22.20 -8.54 -8.29
C GLN A 234 -21.09 -7.65 -7.72
N ASN A 235 -20.15 -8.22 -6.95
CA ASN A 235 -19.05 -7.52 -6.32
C ASN A 235 -17.69 -7.86 -6.93
N ARG A 236 -17.60 -8.82 -7.88
CA ARG A 236 -16.32 -9.32 -8.41
C ARG A 236 -15.54 -8.21 -9.13
N SER A 237 -16.19 -7.44 -9.98
CA SER A 237 -15.54 -6.36 -10.72
C SER A 237 -15.09 -5.23 -9.80
N ALA A 238 -15.90 -4.88 -8.80
CA ALA A 238 -15.50 -3.94 -7.75
C ALA A 238 -14.29 -4.44 -6.94
N PHE A 239 -14.26 -5.72 -6.59
CA PHE A 239 -13.14 -6.36 -5.91
C PHE A 239 -11.86 -6.34 -6.75
N LEU A 240 -11.94 -6.75 -8.01
CA LEU A 240 -10.80 -6.75 -8.94
C LEU A 240 -10.28 -5.33 -9.20
N ALA A 241 -11.17 -4.34 -9.30
CA ALA A 241 -10.78 -2.94 -9.41
C ALA A 241 -9.98 -2.47 -8.18
N LEU A 242 -10.46 -2.76 -6.97
CA LEU A 242 -9.74 -2.39 -5.73
C LEU A 242 -8.43 -3.17 -5.57
N ALA A 243 -8.40 -4.46 -5.95
CA ALA A 243 -7.18 -5.25 -5.99
C ALA A 243 -6.16 -4.66 -6.98
N ALA A 244 -6.62 -4.15 -8.13
CA ALA A 244 -5.77 -3.46 -9.10
C ALA A 244 -5.23 -2.13 -8.56
N VAL A 245 -6.02 -1.36 -7.80
CA VAL A 245 -5.52 -0.18 -7.06
C VAL A 245 -4.40 -0.57 -6.12
N SER A 246 -4.62 -1.63 -5.33
CA SER A 246 -3.62 -2.13 -4.39
C SER A 246 -2.36 -2.64 -5.09
N TRP A 247 -2.51 -3.28 -6.25
CA TRP A 247 -1.40 -3.76 -7.05
C TRP A 247 -0.61 -2.60 -7.66
N CYS A 248 -1.27 -1.60 -8.24
CA CYS A 248 -0.61 -0.40 -8.79
C CYS A 248 0.20 0.33 -7.70
N ALA A 249 -0.34 0.45 -6.50
CA ALA A 249 0.35 1.07 -5.36
C ALA A 249 1.59 0.27 -4.89
N ALA A 250 1.68 -1.01 -5.25
CA ALA A 250 2.80 -1.89 -4.95
C ALA A 250 3.87 -1.92 -6.05
N ILE A 251 3.66 -1.29 -7.22
CA ILE A 251 4.67 -1.23 -8.28
C ILE A 251 5.71 -0.16 -7.89
N SER A 252 6.65 -0.54 -7.03
CA SER A 252 7.67 0.36 -6.49
C SER A 252 9.03 -0.33 -6.31
N TRP A 253 10.10 0.46 -6.31
CA TRP A 253 11.45 0.00 -5.99
C TRP A 253 11.70 -0.21 -4.49
N GLY A 254 11.02 0.54 -3.64
CA GLY A 254 11.20 0.48 -2.19
C GLY A 254 10.34 -0.60 -1.56
N TYR A 255 9.02 -0.39 -1.58
CA TYR A 255 8.05 -1.27 -0.93
C TYR A 255 7.11 -1.87 -1.99
N ASN A 256 7.50 -3.03 -2.51
CA ASN A 256 6.71 -3.76 -3.51
C ASN A 256 5.66 -4.68 -2.88
N LEU A 257 4.82 -4.10 -2.02
CA LEU A 257 3.78 -4.83 -1.30
C LEU A 257 2.43 -4.16 -1.48
N PRO A 258 1.36 -4.95 -1.67
CA PRO A 258 0.01 -4.43 -1.80
C PRO A 258 -0.60 -4.13 -0.43
N VAL A 259 0.20 -3.57 0.50
CA VAL A 259 -0.22 -3.34 1.89
C VAL A 259 -0.64 -1.91 2.15
N ILE A 260 -0.16 -0.94 1.34
CA ILE A 260 -0.57 0.46 1.52
C ILE A 260 -2.06 0.62 1.25
N PHE A 261 -2.65 -0.21 0.38
CA PHE A 261 -4.10 -0.35 0.24
C PHE A 261 -4.53 -1.80 0.53
N SER A 262 -4.53 -2.20 1.80
CA SER A 262 -4.74 -3.59 2.22
C SER A 262 -6.19 -4.09 2.14
N LEU A 263 -7.15 -3.18 1.96
CA LEU A 263 -8.58 -3.46 2.03
C LEU A 263 -9.07 -4.64 1.15
N PRO A 264 -8.73 -4.76 -0.15
CA PRO A 264 -9.17 -5.91 -0.95
C PRO A 264 -8.73 -7.25 -0.33
N TRP A 265 -7.53 -7.33 0.24
CA TRP A 265 -7.03 -8.56 0.85
C TRP A 265 -7.75 -8.87 2.17
N VAL A 266 -8.03 -7.84 2.97
CA VAL A 266 -8.87 -7.95 4.17
C VAL A 266 -10.27 -8.46 3.80
N TYR A 267 -10.88 -7.93 2.74
CA TYR A 267 -12.17 -8.39 2.26
C TYR A 267 -12.12 -9.86 1.81
N ALA A 268 -11.10 -10.26 1.06
CA ALA A 268 -10.94 -11.64 0.65
C ALA A 268 -10.82 -12.60 1.85
N VAL A 269 -10.02 -12.24 2.86
CA VAL A 269 -9.90 -12.98 4.11
C VAL A 269 -11.26 -13.09 4.80
N ALA A 270 -12.02 -11.99 4.87
CA ALA A 270 -13.35 -11.99 5.46
C ALA A 270 -14.32 -12.92 4.70
N VAL A 271 -14.31 -12.88 3.36
CA VAL A 271 -15.15 -13.74 2.51
C VAL A 271 -14.81 -15.21 2.75
N ILE A 272 -13.52 -15.59 2.70
CA ILE A 272 -13.09 -16.98 2.96
C ILE A 272 -13.54 -17.41 4.36
N THR A 273 -13.27 -16.58 5.37
CA THR A 273 -13.59 -16.89 6.78
C THR A 273 -15.08 -17.11 6.99
N VAL A 274 -15.94 -16.23 6.45
CA VAL A 274 -17.39 -16.35 6.58
C VAL A 274 -17.90 -17.62 5.89
N ARG A 275 -17.39 -17.94 4.68
CA ARG A 275 -17.79 -19.14 3.94
C ARG A 275 -17.36 -20.43 4.63
N LEU A 276 -16.19 -20.44 5.26
CA LEU A 276 -15.67 -21.59 5.97
C LEU A 276 -16.31 -21.77 7.35
N ASN A 277 -16.74 -20.69 8.03
CA ASN A 277 -17.22 -20.74 9.41
C ASN A 277 -18.43 -21.69 9.57
N PRO A 278 -18.28 -22.87 10.22
CA PRO A 278 -19.38 -23.82 10.38
C PRO A 278 -20.43 -23.36 11.40
N TYR A 279 -20.11 -22.38 12.24
CA TYR A 279 -20.96 -21.91 13.35
C TYR A 279 -21.77 -20.66 13.00
N GLY A 280 -21.57 -20.08 11.81
CA GLY A 280 -22.14 -18.79 11.45
C GLY A 280 -23.68 -18.75 11.40
N GLU A 281 -24.31 -19.87 11.04
CA GLU A 281 -25.77 -20.00 10.98
C GLU A 281 -26.39 -20.26 12.35
N GLN A 282 -25.68 -20.97 13.23
CA GLN A 282 -26.17 -21.36 14.56
C GLN A 282 -25.94 -20.26 15.61
N HIS A 283 -24.88 -19.46 15.45
CA HIS A 283 -24.48 -18.43 16.41
C HIS A 283 -24.16 -17.11 15.68
N PRO A 284 -25.18 -16.30 15.34
CA PRO A 284 -24.98 -15.05 14.60
C PRO A 284 -24.03 -14.06 15.31
N ASN A 285 -23.99 -14.10 16.64
CA ASN A 285 -23.08 -13.27 17.44
C ASN A 285 -21.62 -13.75 17.41
N ALA A 286 -21.35 -15.02 17.08
CA ALA A 286 -20.00 -15.58 17.06
C ALA A 286 -19.09 -14.85 16.07
N LEU A 287 -19.64 -14.38 14.94
CA LEU A 287 -18.89 -13.58 13.96
C LEU A 287 -18.49 -12.21 14.54
N GLY A 288 -19.33 -11.62 15.39
CA GLY A 288 -19.02 -10.39 16.11
C GLY A 288 -17.84 -10.57 17.07
N TYR A 289 -17.87 -11.62 17.88
CA TYR A 289 -16.76 -11.96 18.79
C TYR A 289 -15.48 -12.27 18.03
N LEU A 290 -15.54 -13.02 16.92
CA LEU A 290 -14.37 -13.29 16.08
C LEU A 290 -13.77 -12.00 15.52
N ARG A 291 -14.60 -11.09 15.01
CA ARG A 291 -14.12 -9.77 14.53
C ARG A 291 -13.47 -8.98 15.66
N PHE A 292 -14.08 -8.94 16.84
CA PHE A 292 -13.50 -8.24 17.98
C PHE A 292 -12.17 -8.85 18.42
N ALA A 293 -12.09 -10.19 18.51
CA ALA A 293 -10.86 -10.90 18.83
C ALA A 293 -9.75 -10.65 17.80
N THR A 294 -10.07 -10.69 16.50
CA THR A 294 -9.13 -10.36 15.43
C THR A 294 -8.65 -8.92 15.51
N LEU A 295 -9.55 -7.98 15.80
CA LEU A 295 -9.20 -6.58 16.00
C LEU A 295 -8.21 -6.41 17.16
N LEU A 296 -8.52 -7.01 18.31
CA LEU A 296 -7.65 -6.97 19.47
C LEU A 296 -6.29 -7.61 19.18
N ALA A 297 -6.26 -8.77 18.51
CA ALA A 297 -5.03 -9.45 18.13
C ALA A 297 -4.16 -8.60 17.20
N LEU A 298 -4.75 -7.94 16.19
CA LEU A 298 -4.03 -7.03 15.30
C LEU A 298 -3.49 -5.81 16.05
N LEU A 299 -4.27 -5.21 16.94
CA LEU A 299 -3.82 -4.07 17.75
C LEU A 299 -2.65 -4.47 18.67
N LEU A 300 -2.70 -5.65 19.29
CA LEU A 300 -1.60 -6.17 20.11
C LEU A 300 -0.35 -6.45 19.26
N LEU A 301 -0.51 -7.04 18.08
CA LEU A 301 0.59 -7.30 17.15
C LEU A 301 1.27 -6.00 16.69
N PHE A 302 0.48 -4.98 16.34
CA PHE A 302 1.03 -3.70 15.95
C PHE A 302 1.55 -2.89 17.14
N ARG A 303 1.01 -3.09 18.35
CA ARG A 303 1.57 -2.55 19.58
C ARG A 303 2.96 -3.13 19.85
N LEU A 304 3.17 -4.43 19.60
CA LEU A 304 4.48 -5.06 19.65
C LEU A 304 5.42 -4.44 18.59
N ALA A 305 4.97 -4.32 17.34
CA ALA A 305 5.77 -3.70 16.29
C ALA A 305 6.12 -2.23 16.57
N TYR A 306 5.23 -1.51 17.25
CA TYR A 306 5.44 -0.11 17.64
C TYR A 306 6.57 0.10 18.66
N GLU A 307 6.97 -0.94 19.39
CA GLU A 307 8.17 -0.88 20.25
C GLU A 307 9.46 -0.71 19.45
N PHE A 308 9.43 -0.94 18.15
CA PHE A 308 10.58 -0.82 17.28
C PHE A 308 10.38 0.35 16.31
N VAL A 309 11.27 1.32 16.39
CA VAL A 309 11.35 2.46 15.47
C VAL A 309 12.00 1.99 14.18
N TYR A 310 11.44 2.45 13.06
CA TYR A 310 11.93 2.10 11.74
C TYR A 310 13.38 2.56 11.56
N ARG A 311 14.28 1.59 11.33
CA ARG A 311 15.74 1.77 11.15
C ARG A 311 16.54 2.29 12.35
N ASP A 312 15.87 2.63 13.46
CA ASP A 312 16.52 3.16 14.68
C ASP A 312 16.48 2.17 15.86
N GLY A 313 15.77 1.05 15.77
CA GLY A 313 15.77 0.01 16.81
C GLY A 313 14.71 0.20 17.88
N ARG A 314 14.97 -0.16 19.14
CA ARG A 314 13.95 -0.12 20.21
C ARG A 314 13.61 1.31 20.63
N ARG A 315 12.32 1.57 20.85
CA ARG A 315 11.78 2.88 21.27
C ARG A 315 12.36 3.37 22.59
N GLU A 316 12.63 2.47 23.54
CA GLU A 316 13.26 2.81 24.83
C GLU A 316 14.68 3.39 24.67
N ALA A 317 15.39 3.04 23.59
CA ALA A 317 16.72 3.56 23.30
C ALA A 317 16.69 4.96 22.67
N MET A 318 15.51 5.49 22.31
CA MET A 318 15.32 6.80 21.66
C MET A 318 15.42 7.94 22.69
N ASN A 319 16.54 8.02 23.38
CA ASN A 319 16.77 8.90 24.52
C ASN A 319 17.54 10.17 24.17
N CYS A 320 18.03 10.30 22.93
CA CYS A 320 18.78 11.46 22.50
C CYS A 320 17.95 12.37 21.59
N GLU A 321 17.87 13.66 21.95
CA GLU A 321 17.12 14.66 21.19
C GLU A 321 18.01 15.30 20.11
N LEU A 322 17.69 15.04 18.85
CA LEU A 322 18.48 15.53 17.71
C LEU A 322 18.44 17.05 17.57
N GLY A 323 17.42 17.71 18.15
CA GLY A 323 17.31 19.15 18.27
C GLY A 323 18.51 19.81 18.96
N THR A 324 19.19 19.09 19.86
CA THR A 324 20.39 19.57 20.55
C THR A 324 21.61 19.70 19.63
N VAL A 325 21.64 18.92 18.53
CA VAL A 325 22.70 18.99 17.51
C VAL A 325 22.29 19.99 16.42
N PHE A 326 21.11 19.77 15.82
CA PHE A 326 20.53 20.64 14.81
C PHE A 326 19.15 21.13 15.28
N PRO A 327 18.96 22.43 15.55
CA PRO A 327 17.66 22.97 15.99
C PRO A 327 16.49 22.64 15.05
N LYS A 328 16.77 22.45 13.75
CA LYS A 328 15.80 22.01 12.73
C LYS A 328 15.23 20.61 12.97
N LEU A 329 15.84 19.81 13.83
CA LEU A 329 15.39 18.46 14.22
C LEU A 329 14.68 18.45 15.59
N ASN A 330 14.27 19.62 16.10
CA ASN A 330 13.53 19.72 17.37
C ASN A 330 12.31 18.79 17.40
N GLY A 331 12.11 18.09 18.52
CA GLY A 331 11.05 17.09 18.69
C GLY A 331 11.34 15.72 18.08
N ILE A 332 12.47 15.53 17.40
CA ILE A 332 12.90 14.22 16.90
C ILE A 332 13.90 13.61 17.89
N ARG A 333 13.60 12.38 18.32
CA ARG A 333 14.47 11.58 19.20
C ARG A 333 14.98 10.35 18.47
N SER A 334 16.22 10.00 18.75
CA SER A 334 16.87 8.79 18.24
C SER A 334 17.81 8.21 19.31
N ASP A 335 18.55 7.17 18.94
CA ASP A 335 19.56 6.57 19.81
C ASP A 335 20.84 7.41 19.87
N ARG A 336 21.75 7.00 20.77
CA ARG A 336 23.02 7.70 20.98
C ARG A 336 23.91 7.66 19.74
N ALA A 337 23.97 6.52 19.06
CA ALA A 337 24.81 6.33 17.87
C ALA A 337 24.41 7.29 16.74
N THR A 338 23.11 7.45 16.50
CA THR A 338 22.57 8.39 15.53
C THR A 338 22.85 9.83 15.95
N CYS A 339 22.68 10.18 17.22
CA CYS A 339 23.04 11.51 17.72
C CYS A 339 24.52 11.85 17.49
N ASP A 340 25.43 10.93 17.83
CA ASP A 340 26.87 11.13 17.63
C ASP A 340 27.19 11.27 16.13
N LEU A 341 26.52 10.50 15.28
CA LEU A 341 26.62 10.58 13.84
C LEU A 341 26.19 11.96 13.27
N TYR A 342 25.08 12.54 13.76
CA TYR A 342 24.69 13.91 13.39
C TYR A 342 25.63 14.97 13.96
N ALA A 343 26.16 14.76 15.17
CA ALA A 343 27.14 15.69 15.77
C ALA A 343 28.44 15.71 14.95
N ASP A 344 28.88 14.57 14.46
CA ASP A 344 30.05 14.48 13.58
C ASP A 344 29.78 15.08 12.20
N LEU A 345 28.57 14.89 11.63
CA LEU A 345 28.17 15.60 10.41
C LEU A 345 28.29 17.13 10.59
N LYS A 346 27.80 17.67 11.72
CA LYS A 346 27.89 19.10 12.02
C LYS A 346 29.35 19.59 12.05
N LYS A 347 30.21 18.89 12.80
CA LYS A 347 31.65 19.22 12.88
C LYS A 347 32.34 19.16 11.52
N LEU A 348 32.01 18.15 10.71
CA LEU A 348 32.60 18.00 9.37
C LEU A 348 32.12 19.09 8.42
N ALA A 349 30.84 19.45 8.46
CA ALA A 349 30.29 20.54 7.68
C ALA A 349 30.92 21.89 8.04
N ASP A 350 31.15 22.16 9.33
CA ASP A 350 31.84 23.38 9.79
C ASP A 350 33.30 23.42 9.33
N ARG A 351 33.96 22.25 9.20
CA ARG A 351 35.37 22.13 8.81
C ARG A 351 35.59 22.18 7.29
N TYR A 352 34.66 21.66 6.51
CA TYR A 352 34.82 21.48 5.06
C TYR A 352 33.72 22.22 4.27
N PRO A 353 34.04 23.32 3.56
CA PRO A 353 33.06 24.14 2.86
C PRO A 353 32.44 23.49 1.60
N GLY A 354 33.00 22.36 1.14
CA GLY A 354 32.50 21.60 0.01
C GLY A 354 32.44 20.11 0.34
N PHE A 355 31.25 19.63 0.71
CA PHE A 355 31.04 18.24 1.06
C PHE A 355 29.73 17.71 0.47
N THR A 356 29.70 16.40 0.23
CA THR A 356 28.48 15.66 -0.02
C THR A 356 28.32 14.59 1.04
N VAL A 357 27.09 14.15 1.25
CA VAL A 357 26.78 13.02 2.14
C VAL A 357 26.30 11.85 1.33
N LEU A 358 26.52 10.64 1.86
CA LEU A 358 25.84 9.47 1.33
C LEU A 358 24.31 9.61 1.53
N PRO A 359 23.47 9.00 0.68
CA PRO A 359 22.01 9.09 0.75
C PRO A 359 21.35 8.58 2.05
N VAL A 360 22.15 8.18 3.04
CA VAL A 360 21.71 7.80 4.39
C VAL A 360 21.38 9.02 5.26
N PHE A 361 21.85 10.21 4.91
CA PHE A 361 21.48 11.48 5.56
C PHE A 361 20.58 12.32 4.65
N PRO A 362 19.28 12.01 4.59
CA PRO A 362 18.37 12.86 3.83
C PRO A 362 18.41 14.28 4.40
N MET A 363 18.37 15.28 3.51
CA MET A 363 18.30 16.70 3.89
C MET A 363 19.53 17.23 4.67
N ALA A 364 20.70 16.59 4.60
CA ALA A 364 21.90 17.08 5.29
C ALA A 364 22.22 18.55 4.96
N ASN A 365 22.16 18.93 3.68
CA ASN A 365 22.37 20.30 3.22
C ASN A 365 21.37 21.30 3.83
N PHE A 366 20.11 20.89 4.02
CA PHE A 366 19.12 21.70 4.74
C PHE A 366 19.48 21.82 6.22
N LEU A 367 20.00 20.77 6.86
CA LEU A 367 20.40 20.83 8.27
C LEU A 367 21.64 21.69 8.51
N THR A 368 22.58 21.68 7.58
CA THR A 368 23.85 22.42 7.68
C THR A 368 23.83 23.79 7.02
N ASP A 369 22.69 24.22 6.44
CA ASP A 369 22.57 25.49 5.70
C ASP A 369 23.58 25.61 4.55
N THR A 370 23.87 24.50 3.86
CA THR A 370 24.80 24.46 2.73
C THR A 370 24.09 24.12 1.43
N PRO A 371 24.57 24.61 0.27
CA PRO A 371 24.04 24.18 -1.01
C PRO A 371 24.51 22.75 -1.34
N PRO A 372 23.65 21.90 -1.94
CA PRO A 372 24.05 20.57 -2.36
C PRO A 372 25.01 20.63 -3.57
N PRO A 373 26.23 20.05 -3.49
CA PRO A 373 27.16 20.07 -4.62
C PRO A 373 26.79 19.08 -5.73
N LEU A 374 25.93 18.11 -5.41
CA LEU A 374 25.46 17.06 -6.31
C LEU A 374 23.92 17.00 -6.29
N PRO A 375 23.27 16.57 -7.39
CA PRO A 375 21.83 16.31 -7.42
C PRO A 375 21.39 15.36 -6.30
N LEU A 376 20.14 15.47 -5.84
CA LEU A 376 19.58 14.61 -4.78
C LEU A 376 19.79 13.11 -5.07
N ASP A 377 19.71 12.73 -6.34
CA ASP A 377 19.72 11.35 -6.80
C ASP A 377 21.03 11.00 -7.53
N TRP A 378 22.13 11.70 -7.23
CA TRP A 378 23.44 11.52 -7.86
C TRP A 378 24.00 10.09 -7.82
N VAL A 379 23.60 9.28 -6.83
CA VAL A 379 24.01 7.87 -6.71
C VAL A 379 23.17 6.97 -7.61
N VAL A 380 21.88 7.27 -7.76
CA VAL A 380 20.94 6.50 -8.57
C VAL A 380 19.87 7.46 -9.07
N ASN A 381 19.73 7.61 -10.39
CA ASN A 381 18.71 8.46 -11.00
C ASN A 381 17.30 7.92 -10.67
N ARG A 382 16.65 8.49 -9.65
CA ARG A 382 15.33 8.02 -9.16
C ARG A 382 14.28 9.12 -9.11
N GLU A 383 14.68 10.37 -8.97
CA GLU A 383 13.78 11.48 -8.63
C GLU A 383 13.95 12.65 -9.59
N MET A 384 15.20 13.03 -9.88
CA MET A 384 15.58 14.22 -10.65
C MET A 384 16.31 13.87 -11.95
N ASN A 385 16.47 12.57 -12.23
CA ASN A 385 17.22 12.07 -13.39
C ASN A 385 18.67 12.60 -13.48
N GLY A 386 19.29 12.86 -12.32
CA GLY A 386 20.65 13.38 -12.23
C GLY A 386 20.82 14.86 -12.64
N ASP A 387 19.73 15.61 -12.82
CA ASP A 387 19.79 17.02 -13.17
C ASP A 387 20.00 17.92 -11.94
N ARG A 388 20.85 18.94 -12.08
CA ARG A 388 21.12 19.97 -11.06
C ARG A 388 20.19 21.17 -11.19
N ALA A 389 19.54 21.35 -12.33
CA ALA A 389 18.97 22.63 -12.76
C ALA A 389 17.65 23.07 -12.08
N SER A 390 17.20 22.38 -11.02
CA SER A 390 15.87 22.59 -10.42
C SER A 390 15.87 22.89 -8.92
N VAL A 391 16.99 23.41 -8.39
CA VAL A 391 17.05 24.03 -7.05
C VAL A 391 17.27 25.52 -7.17
#